data_AF-A0A7W9EW45-F1
#
_entry.id   AF-A0A7W9EW45-F1
#
_cell.length_a   1.000
_cell.length_b   1.000
_cell.length_c   1.000
_cell.angle_alpha   90.00
_cell.angle_beta   90.00
_cell.angle_gamma   90.00
#
_symmetry.space_group_name_H-M   'P 1'
#
loop_
_entity.id
_entity.type
_entity.pdbx_description
1 polymer ?
#
loop_
_entity_poly.entity_id
_entity_poly.type
_entity_poly.pdbx_seq_one_letter_code
_entity_poly.pdbx_strand_id
1 'polypeptide(L)'
;MEEQIKAATDHVQAQAGAMFADAGARAQGAVERGTKLFAEMGEFSKGNLDAVAESGRIAARGLEAMGQDAANFARSSYENSVAALRSLSSVKSPTELLQAQGELVRKAFDAMVAQTSRNTETTLKLAGEIAQPLQNRWALAAEKARTAG
;
A
#
# COMPACT_ATOMS: atom_id res chain seq x y z
N MET A 1 -49.82 -12.12 58.34
CA MET A 1 -49.69 -10.81 57.67
C MET A 1 -48.26 -10.29 57.77
N GLU A 2 -47.61 -10.35 58.94
CA GLU A 2 -46.20 -9.97 59.13
C GLU A 2 -45.20 -10.74 58.26
N GLU A 3 -45.36 -12.06 58.09
CA GLU A 3 -44.50 -12.89 57.24
C GLU A 3 -44.55 -12.47 55.76
N GLN A 4 -45.72 -12.09 55.25
CA GLN A 4 -45.88 -11.62 53.88
C GLN A 4 -45.28 -10.22 53.67
N ILE A 5 -45.36 -9.35 54.68
CA ILE A 5 -44.72 -8.03 54.65
C ILE A 5 -43.18 -8.18 54.67
N LYS A 6 -42.66 -9.10 55.48
CA LYS A 6 -41.22 -9.37 55.55
C LYS A 6 -40.69 -9.97 54.25
N ALA A 7 -41.38 -10.97 53.69
CA ALA A 7 -41.04 -11.55 52.40
C ALA A 7 -41.11 -10.53 51.25
N ALA A 8 -42.12 -9.64 51.26
CA ALA A 8 -42.22 -8.55 50.28
C ALA A 8 -41.07 -7.53 50.43
N THR A 9 -40.66 -7.23 51.67
CA THR A 9 -39.53 -6.32 51.95
C THR A 9 -38.20 -6.92 51.50
N ASP A 10 -37.95 -8.20 51.82
CA ASP A 10 -36.76 -8.93 51.39
C ASP A 10 -36.69 -9.05 49.85
N HIS A 11 -37.83 -9.28 49.18
CA HIS A 11 -37.91 -9.32 47.72
C HIS A 11 -37.58 -7.95 47.10
N VAL A 12 -38.15 -6.86 47.62
CA VAL A 12 -37.86 -5.49 47.14
C VAL A 12 -36.38 -5.16 47.36
N GLN A 13 -35.80 -5.57 48.47
CA GLN A 13 -34.40 -5.29 48.81
C GLN A 13 -33.43 -6.10 47.94
N ALA A 14 -33.73 -7.38 47.67
CA ALA A 14 -32.97 -8.21 46.73
C ALA A 14 -33.09 -7.70 45.29
N GLN A 15 -34.30 -7.29 44.87
CA GLN A 15 -34.55 -6.76 43.53
C GLN A 15 -33.88 -5.40 43.32
N ALA A 16 -33.88 -4.54 44.34
CA ALA A 16 -33.10 -3.29 44.33
C ALA A 16 -31.59 -3.56 44.23
N GLY A 17 -31.06 -4.51 45.02
CA GLY A 17 -29.64 -4.92 44.95
C GLY A 17 -29.25 -5.45 43.57
N ALA A 18 -30.11 -6.28 42.95
CA ALA A 18 -29.90 -6.78 41.59
C ALA A 18 -29.93 -5.65 40.55
N MET A 19 -30.87 -4.70 40.65
CA MET A 19 -30.93 -3.54 39.75
C MET A 19 -29.69 -2.65 39.89
N PHE A 20 -29.18 -2.43 41.11
CA PHE A 20 -27.94 -1.67 41.32
C PHE A 20 -26.72 -2.39 40.73
N ALA A 21 -26.61 -3.71 40.92
CA ALA A 21 -25.52 -4.50 40.35
C ALA A 21 -25.55 -4.48 38.81
N ASP A 22 -26.73 -4.62 38.21
CA ASP A 22 -26.93 -4.59 36.77
C ASP A 22 -26.68 -3.18 36.18
N ALA A 23 -27.10 -2.12 36.87
CA ALA A 23 -26.75 -0.74 36.53
C ALA A 23 -25.24 -0.49 36.60
N GLY A 24 -24.57 -1.00 37.64
CA GLY A 24 -23.12 -0.93 37.79
C GLY A 24 -22.37 -1.66 36.69
N ALA A 25 -22.79 -2.88 36.34
CA ALA A 25 -22.21 -3.67 35.24
C ALA A 25 -22.40 -2.99 33.87
N ARG A 26 -23.57 -2.40 33.61
CA ARG A 26 -23.80 -1.63 32.38
C ARG A 26 -22.97 -0.36 32.32
N ALA A 27 -22.81 0.34 33.45
CA ALA A 27 -21.96 1.53 33.52
C ALA A 27 -20.48 1.17 33.26
N GLN A 28 -19.96 0.12 33.89
CA GLN A 28 -18.60 -0.38 33.62
C GLN A 28 -18.41 -0.80 32.16
N GLY A 29 -19.33 -1.59 31.61
CA GLY A 29 -19.29 -1.99 30.20
C GLY A 29 -19.42 -0.80 29.23
N ALA A 30 -20.16 0.25 29.59
CA ALA A 30 -20.23 1.48 28.79
C ALA A 30 -18.91 2.26 28.81
N VAL A 31 -18.25 2.35 29.96
CA VAL A 31 -16.94 3.00 30.10
C VAL A 31 -15.84 2.24 29.36
N GLU A 32 -15.82 0.91 29.46
CA GLU A 32 -14.87 0.06 28.72
C GLU A 32 -15.06 0.18 27.21
N ARG A 33 -16.31 0.15 26.72
CA ARG A 33 -16.63 0.38 25.31
C ARG A 33 -16.22 1.78 24.85
N GLY A 34 -16.51 2.81 25.64
CA GLY A 34 -16.13 4.18 25.33
C GLY A 34 -14.62 4.35 25.22
N THR A 35 -13.87 3.78 26.16
CA THR A 35 -12.40 3.80 26.17
C THR A 35 -11.82 3.08 24.94
N LYS A 36 -12.37 1.91 24.61
CA LYS A 36 -11.96 1.13 23.44
C LYS A 36 -12.25 1.87 22.12
N LEU A 37 -13.43 2.46 21.98
CA LEU A 37 -13.79 3.26 20.80
C LEU A 37 -12.86 4.45 20.60
N PHE A 38 -12.51 5.17 21.67
CA PHE A 38 -11.57 6.28 21.60
C PHE A 38 -10.16 5.83 21.16
N ALA A 39 -9.67 4.73 21.72
CA ALA A 39 -8.38 4.15 21.32
C ALA A 39 -8.38 3.75 19.84
N GLU A 40 -9.43 3.04 19.39
CA GLU A 40 -9.57 2.63 17.99
C GLU A 40 -9.68 3.81 17.02
N MET A 41 -10.37 4.89 17.40
CA MET A 41 -10.42 6.11 16.59
C MET A 41 -9.06 6.79 16.45
N GLY A 42 -8.27 6.80 17.52
CA GLY A 42 -6.89 7.31 17.52
C GLY A 42 -6.00 6.50 16.60
N GLU A 43 -6.04 5.17 16.72
CA GLU A 43 -5.29 4.24 15.86
C GLU A 43 -5.73 4.32 14.39
N PHE A 44 -7.03 4.48 14.13
CA PHE A 44 -7.54 4.63 12.77
C PHE A 44 -7.04 5.92 12.13
N SER A 45 -7.09 7.03 12.86
CA SER A 45 -6.56 8.32 12.40
C SER A 45 -5.06 8.24 12.12
N LYS A 46 -4.28 7.66 13.04
CA LYS A 46 -2.84 7.43 12.87
C LYS A 46 -2.55 6.56 11.64
N GLY A 47 -3.26 5.45 11.48
CA GLY A 47 -3.10 4.54 10.35
C GLY A 47 -3.39 5.19 8.99
N ASN A 48 -4.29 6.18 8.92
CA ASN A 48 -4.52 6.94 7.69
C ASN A 48 -3.32 7.84 7.34
N LEU A 49 -2.73 8.50 8.34
CA LEU A 49 -1.53 9.33 8.14
C LEU A 49 -0.33 8.48 7.75
N ASP A 50 -0.13 7.33 8.41
CA ASP A 50 0.93 6.39 8.10
C ASP A 50 0.77 5.84 6.66
N ALA A 51 -0.46 5.58 6.21
CA ALA A 51 -0.72 5.14 4.84
C ALA A 51 -0.36 6.19 3.79
N VAL A 52 -0.70 7.47 4.02
CA VAL A 52 -0.28 8.56 3.12
C VAL A 52 1.24 8.72 3.10
N ALA A 53 1.87 8.64 4.27
CA ALA A 53 3.33 8.72 4.38
C ALA A 53 4.01 7.56 3.64
N GLU A 54 3.47 6.34 3.73
CA GLU A 54 4.01 5.18 3.01
C GLU A 54 3.80 5.29 1.51
N SER A 55 2.60 5.70 1.04
CA SER A 55 2.37 6.03 -0.38
C SER A 55 3.37 7.07 -0.90
N GLY A 56 3.68 8.09 -0.09
CA GLY A 56 4.70 9.10 -0.42
C GLY A 56 6.11 8.52 -0.50
N ARG A 57 6.49 7.63 0.43
CA ARG A 57 7.78 6.91 0.36
C ARG A 57 7.89 6.03 -0.88
N ILE A 58 6.82 5.33 -1.25
CA ILE A 58 6.78 4.51 -2.46
C ILE A 58 6.95 5.39 -3.69
N ALA A 59 6.24 6.52 -3.78
CA ALA A 59 6.40 7.46 -4.88
C ALA A 59 7.84 8.00 -4.99
N ALA A 60 8.46 8.35 -3.85
CA ALA A 60 9.86 8.79 -3.82
C ALA A 60 10.84 7.71 -4.32
N ARG A 61 10.67 6.45 -3.89
CA ARG A 61 11.44 5.32 -4.41
C ARG A 61 11.22 5.11 -5.91
N GLY A 62 10.00 5.31 -6.39
CA GLY A 62 9.69 5.28 -7.82
C GLY A 62 10.47 6.32 -8.62
N LEU A 63 10.55 7.56 -8.13
CA LEU A 63 11.36 8.62 -8.75
C LEU A 63 12.86 8.30 -8.73
N GLU A 64 13.36 7.73 -7.63
CA GLU A 64 14.76 7.28 -7.55
C GLU A 64 15.06 6.19 -8.60
N ALA A 65 14.19 5.18 -8.71
CA ALA A 65 14.33 4.11 -9.69
C ALA A 65 14.32 4.65 -11.13
N MET A 66 13.44 5.60 -11.44
CA MET A 66 13.43 6.27 -12.76
C MET A 66 14.73 7.01 -13.04
N GLY A 67 15.33 7.66 -12.04
CA GLY A 67 16.63 8.31 -12.17
C GLY A 67 17.77 7.32 -12.41
N GLN A 68 17.77 6.18 -11.71
CA GLN A 68 18.74 5.10 -11.91
C GLN A 68 18.60 4.49 -13.31
N ASP A 69 17.38 4.26 -13.79
CA ASP A 69 17.11 3.76 -15.14
C ASP A 69 17.61 4.73 -16.22
N ALA A 70 17.39 6.04 -16.05
CA ALA A 70 17.92 7.04 -16.97
C ALA A 70 19.46 7.03 -17.03
N ALA A 71 20.12 6.90 -15.87
CA ALA A 71 21.58 6.81 -15.81
C ALA A 71 22.11 5.51 -16.46
N ASN A 72 21.44 4.38 -16.25
CA ASN A 72 21.77 3.11 -16.88
C ASN A 72 21.60 3.18 -18.39
N PHE A 73 20.50 3.76 -18.87
CA PHE A 73 20.27 3.97 -20.30
C PHE A 73 21.38 4.81 -20.93
N ALA A 74 21.76 5.94 -20.31
CA ALA A 74 22.84 6.79 -20.80
C ALA A 74 24.17 6.03 -20.93
N ARG A 75 24.52 5.20 -19.93
CA ARG A 75 25.71 4.34 -19.97
C ARG A 75 25.64 3.34 -21.13
N SER A 76 24.52 2.63 -21.28
CA SER A 76 24.35 1.66 -22.35
C SER A 76 24.36 2.30 -23.74
N SER A 77 23.76 3.49 -23.90
CA SER A 77 23.82 4.24 -25.16
C SER A 77 25.26 4.61 -25.54
N TYR A 78 26.08 5.01 -24.57
CA TYR A 78 27.50 5.29 -24.80
C TYR A 78 28.26 4.03 -25.24
N GLU A 79 28.10 2.92 -24.52
CA GLU A 79 28.73 1.64 -24.87
C GLU A 79 28.33 1.17 -26.28
N ASN A 80 27.05 1.27 -26.62
CA ASN A 80 26.53 0.92 -27.94
C ASN A 80 27.14 1.81 -29.05
N SER A 81 27.31 3.10 -28.79
CA SER A 81 27.91 4.04 -29.75
C SER A 81 29.38 3.70 -30.03
N VAL A 82 30.15 3.40 -28.97
CA VAL A 82 31.54 2.97 -29.08
C VAL A 82 31.64 1.63 -29.84
N ALA A 83 30.73 0.70 -29.56
CA ALA A 83 30.68 -0.58 -30.28
C ALA A 83 30.35 -0.40 -31.76
N ALA A 84 29.40 0.48 -32.10
CA ALA A 84 29.05 0.81 -33.48
C ALA A 84 30.23 1.40 -34.25
N LEU A 85 30.95 2.35 -33.64
CA LEU A 85 32.16 2.95 -34.23
C LEU A 85 33.24 1.89 -34.51
N ARG A 86 33.49 0.98 -33.56
CA ARG A 86 34.44 -0.13 -33.75
C ARG A 86 34.01 -1.04 -34.89
N SER A 87 32.73 -1.44 -34.91
CA SER A 87 32.17 -2.28 -35.97
C SER A 87 32.38 -1.65 -37.35
N LEU A 88 32.00 -0.39 -37.51
CA LEU A 88 32.17 0.37 -38.76
C LEU A 88 33.63 0.55 -39.17
N SER A 89 34.55 0.74 -38.22
CA SER A 89 35.99 0.86 -38.51
C SER A 89 36.65 -0.45 -38.95
N SER A 90 36.02 -1.60 -38.68
CA SER A 90 36.57 -2.93 -38.97
C SER A 90 36.07 -3.55 -40.28
N VAL A 91 35.11 -2.90 -40.95
CA VAL A 91 34.47 -3.37 -42.19
C VAL A 91 35.44 -3.27 -43.38
N LYS A 92 35.58 -4.34 -44.16
CA LYS A 92 36.51 -4.44 -45.30
C LYS A 92 35.81 -4.60 -46.65
N SER A 93 34.49 -4.81 -46.68
CA SER A 93 33.72 -4.99 -47.91
C SER A 93 32.28 -4.42 -47.84
N PRO A 94 31.63 -4.14 -48.99
CA PRO A 94 30.24 -3.70 -49.03
C PRO A 94 29.25 -4.68 -48.38
N THR A 95 29.53 -5.99 -48.48
CA THR A 95 28.70 -7.03 -47.86
C THR A 95 28.77 -6.96 -46.33
N GLU A 96 29.97 -6.80 -45.76
CA GLU A 96 30.15 -6.62 -44.32
C GLU A 96 29.50 -5.33 -43.82
N LEU A 97 29.47 -4.28 -44.65
CA LEU A 97 28.79 -3.02 -44.33
C LEU A 97 27.27 -3.21 -44.20
N LEU A 98 26.65 -3.94 -45.15
CA LEU A 98 25.23 -4.26 -45.10
C LEU A 98 24.87 -5.11 -43.87
N GLN A 99 25.73 -6.06 -43.51
CA GLN A 99 25.57 -6.85 -42.29
C GLN A 99 25.65 -5.96 -41.03
N ALA A 100 26.66 -5.10 -40.95
CA ALA A 100 26.81 -4.16 -39.83
C ALA A 100 25.60 -3.23 -39.67
N GLN A 101 25.05 -2.72 -40.78
CA GLN A 101 23.82 -1.91 -40.74
C GLN A 101 22.60 -2.73 -40.30
N GLY A 102 22.44 -3.96 -40.79
CA GLY A 102 21.36 -4.86 -40.37
C GLY A 102 21.40 -5.18 -38.87
N GLU A 103 22.60 -5.45 -38.33
CA GLU A 103 22.78 -5.64 -36.89
C GLU A 103 22.45 -4.39 -36.09
N LEU A 104 22.81 -3.21 -36.57
CA LEU A 104 22.52 -1.95 -35.90
C LEU A 104 21.01 -1.71 -35.79
N VAL A 105 20.28 -1.92 -36.89
CA VAL A 105 18.81 -1.80 -36.94
C VAL A 105 18.17 -2.82 -36.00
N ARG A 106 18.64 -4.08 -36.02
CA ARG A 106 18.12 -5.12 -35.13
C ARG A 106 18.36 -4.75 -33.65
N LYS A 107 19.57 -4.34 -33.29
CA LYS A 107 19.91 -3.92 -31.91
C LYS A 107 19.07 -2.73 -31.46
N ALA A 108 18.83 -1.76 -32.35
CA ALA A 108 17.97 -0.62 -32.05
C ALA A 108 16.52 -1.04 -31.79
N PHE A 109 15.99 -1.98 -32.58
CA PHE A 109 14.65 -2.52 -32.37
C PHE A 109 14.55 -3.31 -31.05
N ASP A 110 15.48 -4.22 -30.79
CA ASP A 110 15.54 -5.02 -29.56
C ASP A 110 15.60 -4.09 -28.32
N ALA A 111 16.40 -3.02 -28.38
CA ALA A 111 16.49 -2.02 -27.30
C ALA A 111 15.19 -1.21 -27.11
N MET A 112 14.54 -0.79 -28.20
CA MET A 112 13.27 -0.05 -28.15
C MET A 112 12.16 -0.90 -27.51
N VAL A 113 12.03 -2.16 -27.93
CA VAL A 113 11.05 -3.09 -27.36
C VAL A 113 11.32 -3.28 -25.86
N ALA A 114 12.58 -3.56 -25.49
CA ALA A 114 12.95 -3.76 -24.10
C ALA A 114 12.65 -2.53 -23.22
N GLN A 115 12.96 -1.32 -23.69
CA GLN A 115 12.69 -0.09 -22.95
C GLN A 115 11.18 0.16 -22.79
N THR A 116 10.41 -0.05 -23.85
CA THR A 116 8.96 0.17 -23.84
C THR A 116 8.26 -0.80 -22.88
N SER A 117 8.64 -2.08 -22.92
CA SER A 117 8.13 -3.10 -22.01
C SER A 117 8.46 -2.76 -20.56
N ARG A 118 9.73 -2.42 -20.25
CA ARG A 118 10.13 -2.03 -18.89
C ARG A 118 9.39 -0.80 -18.39
N ASN A 119 9.27 0.24 -19.20
CA ASN A 119 8.58 1.48 -18.80
C ASN A 119 7.10 1.21 -18.48
N THR A 120 6.44 0.38 -19.28
CA THR A 120 5.02 0.03 -19.07
C THR A 120 4.84 -0.76 -17.79
N GLU A 121 5.65 -1.81 -17.58
CA GLU A 121 5.61 -2.64 -16.37
C GLU A 121 5.90 -1.80 -15.11
N THR A 122 6.96 -1.01 -15.13
CA THR A 122 7.39 -0.18 -14.00
C THR A 122 6.34 0.86 -13.63
N THR A 123 5.72 1.51 -14.63
CA THR A 123 4.68 2.52 -14.40
C THR A 123 3.43 1.90 -13.79
N LEU A 124 2.97 0.76 -14.33
CA LEU A 124 1.78 0.07 -13.82
C LEU A 124 2.01 -0.45 -12.39
N LYS A 125 3.19 -1.03 -12.15
CA LYS A 125 3.59 -1.51 -10.82
C LYS A 125 3.63 -0.37 -9.81
N LEU A 126 4.32 0.73 -10.15
CA LEU A 126 4.44 1.88 -9.26
C LEU A 126 3.07 2.49 -8.93
N ALA A 127 2.18 2.64 -9.93
CA ALA A 127 0.83 3.14 -9.70
C ALA A 127 0.04 2.24 -8.72
N GLY A 128 0.16 0.92 -8.88
CA GLY A 128 -0.42 -0.06 -7.96
C GLY A 128 0.13 0.07 -6.55
N GLU A 129 1.46 0.08 -6.41
CA GLU A 129 2.15 0.18 -5.11
C GLU A 129 1.82 1.49 -4.39
N ILE A 130 1.72 2.64 -5.09
CA ILE A 130 1.33 3.93 -4.49
C ILE A 130 -0.10 3.87 -3.94
N ALA A 131 -1.03 3.24 -4.66
CA ALA A 131 -2.44 3.19 -4.28
C ALA A 131 -2.71 2.18 -3.14
N GLN A 132 -1.88 1.15 -3.02
CA GLN A 132 -2.13 0.01 -2.15
C GLN A 132 -2.25 0.35 -0.65
N PRO A 133 -1.40 1.22 -0.05
CA PRO A 133 -1.59 1.64 1.33
C PRO A 133 -2.96 2.26 1.59
N LEU A 134 -3.46 3.08 0.66
CA LEU A 134 -4.78 3.70 0.76
C LEU A 134 -5.89 2.66 0.59
N GLN A 135 -5.78 1.74 -0.37
CA GLN A 135 -6.75 0.66 -0.56
C GLN A 135 -6.90 -0.21 0.70
N ASN A 136 -5.79 -0.49 1.40
CA ASN A 136 -5.82 -1.22 2.67
C ASN A 136 -6.60 -0.45 3.75
N ARG A 137 -6.51 0.89 3.78
CA ARG A 137 -7.31 1.73 4.70
C ARG A 137 -8.81 1.65 4.39
N TRP A 138 -9.17 1.66 3.11
CA TRP A 138 -10.57 1.49 2.69
C TRP A 138 -11.13 0.12 3.09
N ALA A 139 -10.36 -0.96 2.89
CA ALA A 139 -10.76 -2.31 3.28
C ALA A 139 -10.98 -2.41 4.81
N LEU A 140 -10.05 -1.86 5.61
CA LEU A 140 -10.17 -1.85 7.06
C LEU A 140 -11.40 -1.04 7.53
N ALA A 141 -11.67 0.10 6.89
CA ALA A 141 -12.85 0.91 7.19
C ALA A 141 -14.16 0.15 6.91
N ALA A 142 -14.22 -0.57 5.77
CA ALA A 142 -15.37 -1.40 5.42
C ALA A 142 -15.58 -2.56 6.40
N GLU A 143 -14.50 -3.19 6.88
CA GLU A 143 -14.57 -4.24 7.90
C GLU A 143 -15.07 -3.70 9.26
N LYS A 144 -14.57 -2.54 9.70
CA LYS A 144 -15.04 -1.86 10.92
C LYS A 144 -16.52 -1.47 10.82
N ALA A 145 -16.97 -0.97 9.67
CA ALA A 145 -18.38 -0.65 9.46
C ALA A 145 -19.28 -1.89 9.54
N ARG A 146 -18.80 -3.04 9.05
CA ARG A 146 -19.54 -4.32 9.12
C ARG A 146 -19.61 -4.88 10.53
N THR A 147 -18.56 -4.71 11.34
CA THR A 147 -18.49 -5.25 12.70
C THR A 147 -19.16 -4.36 13.75
N ALA A 148 -19.43 -3.09 13.41
CA ALA A 148 -20.13 -2.14 14.27
C ALA A 148 -21.66 -2.12 14.09
N GLY A 149 -22.19 -2.68 13.00
CA GLY A 149 -23.62 -2.84 12.74
C GLY A 149 -24.14 -4.22 13.18
#